data_AF-B9VRB0-F1
#
_entry.id   AF-B9VRB0-F1
#
_cell.length_a   1.000
_cell.length_b   1.000
_cell.length_c   1.000
_cell.angle_alpha   90.00
_cell.angle_beta   90.00
_cell.angle_gamma   90.00
#
_symmetry.space_group_name_H-M   'P 1'
#
loop_
_entity.id
_entity.type
_entity.pdbx_description
1 polymer ?
#
loop_
_entity_poly.entity_id
_entity_poly.type
_entity_poly.pdbx_seq_one_letter_code
_entity_poly.pdbx_strand_id
1 'polypeptide(L)'
;DDGYDIAEYRGVHPDYGTLADAKRFIAEAHERGLRVITELVINHTSDQHPWFQRARKAKPGSAARDFYVWSDNDQKYDGTRIIFLDTEKSNWTWDPVAGQYFWHRFYSHQPDLNFDNPQVMKAVLSVMRYWLDMGIDGLRLDAIPYLIERDGTNNENLPETHDVLKQIRAEIDANYPDRMLLAEANQWPEDTQLYFGNTDAKGQNGDECHMAFHFPLMPRMYMALAQEDRFPITDILRQTPEIPANCQWAIFLRNHDELTLEMVTDKERDYLWNYYAADRRARINLGIRRRLAPLMERDRRRVELLNSLLLSMPGTPTLYYGDEIGMGDNI
;
A
#
# COMPACT_ATOMS: atom_id res chain seq x y z
N ASP A 1 9.74 2.09 -10.50
CA ASP A 1 8.34 2.26 -10.04
C ASP A 1 8.23 3.56 -9.23
N ASP A 2 8.62 4.69 -9.84
CA ASP A 2 8.63 6.05 -9.24
C ASP A 2 9.15 6.18 -7.78
N GLY A 3 10.05 5.29 -7.35
CA GLY A 3 10.64 5.30 -6.01
C GLY A 3 10.13 4.21 -5.06
N TYR A 4 9.09 3.44 -5.43
CA TYR A 4 8.66 2.25 -4.68
C TYR A 4 9.63 1.06 -4.84
N ASP A 5 10.43 1.06 -5.90
CA ASP A 5 11.61 0.20 -6.05
C ASP A 5 12.81 0.78 -5.27
N ILE A 6 12.81 0.59 -3.95
CA ILE A 6 13.84 1.16 -3.07
C ILE A 6 15.19 0.43 -3.23
N ALA A 7 16.23 1.17 -3.61
CA ALA A 7 17.62 0.70 -3.67
C ALA A 7 18.46 1.04 -2.42
N GLU A 8 18.05 2.05 -1.64
CA GLU A 8 18.70 2.44 -0.38
C GLU A 8 17.70 3.00 0.64
N TYR A 9 17.35 2.20 1.65
CA TYR A 9 16.35 2.57 2.66
C TYR A 9 16.72 3.72 3.61
N ARG A 10 18.00 4.05 3.76
CA ARG A 10 18.49 5.04 4.75
C ARG A 10 19.00 6.33 4.12
N GLY A 11 18.83 6.45 2.80
CA GLY A 11 19.22 7.60 2.01
C GLY A 11 18.04 8.49 1.64
N VAL A 12 18.35 9.57 0.95
CA VAL A 12 17.40 10.42 0.23
C VAL A 12 17.87 10.41 -1.22
N HIS A 13 16.97 10.23 -2.18
CA HIS A 13 17.34 10.26 -3.59
C HIS A 13 17.99 11.62 -3.93
N PRO A 14 19.10 11.67 -4.70
CA PRO A 14 19.84 12.92 -4.94
C PRO A 14 18.99 14.05 -5.53
N ASP A 15 17.99 13.73 -6.34
CA ASP A 15 17.07 14.72 -6.93
C ASP A 15 16.17 15.41 -5.89
N TYR A 16 15.99 14.79 -4.72
CA TYR A 16 15.22 15.35 -3.59
C TYR A 16 16.10 16.04 -2.56
N GLY A 17 17.43 16.03 -2.74
CA GLY A 17 18.40 16.67 -1.86
C GLY A 17 19.14 15.68 -0.98
N THR A 18 19.46 16.10 0.25
CA THR A 18 20.30 15.33 1.18
C THR A 18 19.54 14.91 2.44
N LEU A 19 20.13 14.01 3.22
CA LEU A 19 19.61 13.66 4.54
C LEU A 19 19.54 14.88 5.49
N ALA A 20 20.41 15.87 5.32
CA ALA A 20 20.36 17.11 6.09
C ALA A 20 19.13 17.95 5.72
N ASP A 21 18.75 17.94 4.44
CA ASP A 21 17.53 18.62 3.97
C ASP A 21 16.27 17.93 4.50
N ALA A 22 16.24 16.59 4.53
CA ALA A 22 15.15 15.82 5.14
C ALA A 22 14.99 16.14 6.64
N LYS A 23 16.10 16.17 7.40
CA LYS A 23 16.08 16.56 8.82
C LYS A 23 15.56 17.98 9.03
N ARG A 24 16.00 18.92 8.19
CA ARG A 24 15.52 20.32 8.22
C ARG A 24 14.02 20.37 7.92
N PHE A 25 13.55 19.63 6.92
CA PHE A 25 12.13 19.54 6.58
C PHE A 25 11.28 19.04 7.75
N ILE A 26 11.68 17.94 8.40
CA ILE A 26 10.96 17.38 9.57
C ILE A 26 10.89 18.42 10.69
N ALA A 27 12.02 19.05 11.03
CA ALA A 27 12.07 20.05 12.09
C ALA A 27 11.17 21.27 11.81
N GLU A 28 11.19 21.79 10.59
CA GLU A 28 10.36 22.93 10.18
C GLU A 28 8.87 22.57 10.13
N ALA A 29 8.52 21.35 9.73
CA ALA A 29 7.14 20.86 9.78
C ALA A 29 6.65 20.82 11.24
N HIS A 30 7.45 20.26 12.15
CA HIS A 30 7.13 20.20 13.57
C HIS A 30 6.99 21.58 14.22
N GLU A 31 7.83 22.55 13.86
CA GLU A 31 7.71 23.94 14.34
C GLU A 31 6.35 24.57 13.97
N ARG A 32 5.73 24.10 12.89
CA ARG A 32 4.41 24.54 12.40
C ARG A 32 3.27 23.66 12.91
N GLY A 33 3.54 22.70 13.80
CA GLY A 33 2.55 21.76 14.31
C GLY A 33 2.08 20.74 13.28
N LEU A 34 2.85 20.51 12.22
CA LEU A 34 2.57 19.53 11.18
C LEU A 34 3.36 18.25 11.46
N ARG A 35 2.66 17.10 11.52
CA ARG A 35 3.29 15.78 11.58
C ARG A 35 3.71 15.31 10.19
N VAL A 36 4.75 14.49 10.12
CA VAL A 36 5.29 13.94 8.89
C VAL A 36 5.20 12.41 8.91
N ILE A 37 4.56 11.86 7.88
CA ILE A 37 4.49 10.42 7.62
C ILE A 37 5.30 10.14 6.34
N THR A 38 5.98 9.01 6.30
CA THR A 38 6.70 8.54 5.10
C THR A 38 6.30 7.11 4.75
N GLU A 39 6.65 6.68 3.55
CA GLU A 39 6.51 5.29 3.12
C GLU A 39 7.49 4.36 3.84
N LEU A 40 7.04 3.15 4.12
CA LEU A 40 7.87 2.01 4.46
C LEU A 40 7.48 0.84 3.55
N VAL A 41 8.16 0.74 2.41
CA VAL A 41 8.00 -0.37 1.46
C VAL A 41 8.74 -1.58 1.98
N ILE A 42 8.01 -2.53 2.55
CA ILE A 42 8.59 -3.70 3.23
C ILE A 42 8.38 -5.01 2.48
N ASN A 43 7.47 -5.06 1.49
CA ASN A 43 7.23 -6.27 0.71
C ASN A 43 8.43 -6.62 -0.19
N HIS A 44 9.03 -5.62 -0.82
CA HIS A 44 10.04 -5.80 -1.86
C HIS A 44 11.10 -4.70 -1.80
N THR A 45 12.18 -4.89 -2.56
CA THR A 45 13.22 -3.88 -2.81
C THR A 45 13.44 -3.72 -4.30
N SER A 46 14.15 -2.69 -4.76
CA SER A 46 14.74 -2.71 -6.11
C SER A 46 15.68 -3.90 -6.32
N ASP A 47 15.74 -4.45 -7.52
CA ASP A 47 16.78 -5.40 -7.92
C ASP A 47 18.20 -4.80 -7.85
N GLN A 48 18.32 -3.47 -7.82
CA GLN A 48 19.57 -2.75 -7.60
C GLN A 48 19.96 -2.68 -6.12
N HIS A 49 19.06 -3.03 -5.20
CA HIS A 49 19.33 -2.99 -3.77
C HIS A 49 20.55 -3.87 -3.43
N PRO A 50 21.48 -3.40 -2.57
CA PRO A 50 22.67 -4.19 -2.21
C PRO A 50 22.35 -5.56 -1.60
N TRP A 51 21.15 -5.75 -1.05
CA TRP A 51 20.69 -7.05 -0.57
C TRP A 51 20.47 -8.02 -1.75
N PHE A 52 19.71 -7.63 -2.78
CA PHE A 52 19.45 -8.48 -3.95
C PHE A 52 20.73 -8.79 -4.73
N GLN A 53 21.58 -7.76 -4.92
CA GLN A 53 22.87 -7.91 -5.59
C GLN A 53 23.80 -8.92 -4.90
N ARG A 54 23.72 -9.03 -3.56
CA ARG A 54 24.40 -10.07 -2.80
C ARG A 54 23.67 -11.41 -2.92
N ALA A 55 22.35 -11.44 -2.77
CA ALA A 55 21.53 -12.66 -2.81
C ALA A 55 21.71 -13.43 -4.12
N ARG A 56 21.66 -12.74 -5.27
CA ARG A 56 21.78 -13.37 -6.60
C ARG A 56 23.16 -14.01 -6.84
N LYS A 57 24.20 -13.56 -6.14
CA LYS A 57 25.59 -14.09 -6.22
C LYS A 57 25.92 -15.07 -5.08
N ALA A 58 25.06 -15.14 -4.07
CA ALA A 58 25.27 -15.98 -2.90
C ALA A 58 24.92 -17.45 -3.19
N LYS A 59 25.51 -18.37 -2.43
CA LYS A 59 25.20 -19.79 -2.56
C LYS A 59 23.75 -20.08 -2.15
N PRO A 60 23.04 -21.00 -2.81
CA PRO A 60 21.73 -21.49 -2.37
C PRO A 60 21.72 -21.89 -0.88
N GLY A 61 20.68 -21.49 -0.14
CA GLY A 61 20.51 -21.76 1.30
C GLY A 61 21.43 -20.98 2.24
N SER A 62 22.08 -19.92 1.77
CA SER A 62 22.85 -19.01 2.62
C SER A 62 21.99 -17.85 3.09
N ALA A 63 22.29 -17.29 4.28
CA ALA A 63 21.53 -16.18 4.84
C ALA A 63 21.41 -14.96 3.90
N ALA A 64 22.41 -14.72 3.05
CA ALA A 64 22.35 -13.65 2.04
C ALA A 64 21.47 -14.02 0.84
N ARG A 65 21.42 -15.30 0.44
CA ARG A 65 20.51 -15.79 -0.60
C ARG A 65 19.06 -15.69 -0.14
N ASP A 66 18.81 -16.15 1.08
CA ASP A 66 17.48 -16.33 1.65
C ASP A 66 16.85 -15.00 2.09
N PHE A 67 17.44 -13.86 1.74
CA PHE A 67 16.81 -12.54 1.90
C PHE A 67 15.64 -12.32 0.92
N TYR A 68 15.60 -13.12 -0.15
CA TYR A 68 14.57 -13.09 -1.19
C TYR A 68 14.03 -14.51 -1.42
N VAL A 69 12.89 -14.60 -2.08
CA VAL A 69 12.21 -15.86 -2.35
C VAL A 69 12.69 -16.43 -3.70
N TRP A 70 13.26 -17.64 -3.69
CA TRP A 70 13.84 -18.30 -4.86
C TRP A 70 13.16 -19.63 -5.17
N SER A 71 13.16 -20.02 -6.44
CA SER A 71 12.68 -21.32 -6.89
C SER A 71 13.44 -21.83 -8.12
N ASP A 72 13.54 -23.15 -8.27
CA ASP A 72 14.14 -23.80 -9.45
C ASP A 72 13.23 -23.73 -10.69
N ASN A 73 11.93 -23.49 -10.48
CA ASN A 73 10.92 -23.33 -11.52
C ASN A 73 9.86 -22.28 -11.10
N ASP A 74 8.97 -21.94 -12.00
CA ASP A 74 7.88 -20.97 -11.84
C ASP A 74 6.55 -21.59 -11.39
N GLN A 75 6.55 -22.80 -10.81
CA GLN A 75 5.33 -23.58 -10.55
C GLN A 75 4.82 -23.45 -9.11
N LYS A 76 5.60 -22.82 -8.21
CA LYS A 76 5.17 -22.55 -6.84
C LYS A 76 4.15 -21.42 -6.78
N TYR A 77 3.31 -21.46 -5.74
CA TYR A 77 2.28 -20.44 -5.48
C TYR A 77 1.26 -20.32 -6.62
N ASP A 78 0.94 -21.46 -7.25
CA ASP A 78 -0.09 -21.54 -8.30
C ASP A 78 -1.45 -21.00 -7.80
N GLY A 79 -2.16 -20.29 -8.67
CA GLY A 79 -3.40 -19.60 -8.34
C GLY A 79 -3.25 -18.18 -7.79
N THR A 80 -2.03 -17.70 -7.56
CA THR A 80 -1.78 -16.28 -7.22
C THR A 80 -2.05 -15.39 -8.43
N ARG A 81 -2.84 -14.34 -8.26
CA ARG A 81 -3.07 -13.35 -9.32
C ARG A 81 -1.81 -12.50 -9.60
N ILE A 82 -1.75 -11.95 -10.81
CA ILE A 82 -0.75 -10.95 -11.20
C ILE A 82 -1.38 -9.56 -11.01
N ILE A 83 -0.73 -8.68 -10.23
CA ILE A 83 -1.24 -7.33 -9.95
C ILE A 83 -1.08 -6.45 -11.19
N PHE A 84 0.14 -6.36 -11.73
CA PHE A 84 0.46 -5.58 -12.94
C PHE A 84 0.30 -6.39 -14.23
N LEU A 85 -0.90 -6.93 -14.44
CA LEU A 85 -1.25 -7.80 -15.58
C LEU A 85 -1.01 -7.20 -16.98
N ASP A 86 -0.94 -5.87 -17.10
CA ASP A 86 -0.62 -5.21 -18.38
C ASP A 86 0.88 -5.28 -18.72
N THR A 87 1.74 -5.58 -17.73
CA THR A 87 3.20 -5.58 -17.89
C THR A 87 3.81 -6.94 -17.60
N GLU A 88 3.46 -7.55 -16.46
CA GLU A 88 4.04 -8.80 -15.99
C GLU A 88 3.24 -10.00 -16.48
N LYS A 89 3.95 -11.05 -16.88
CA LYS A 89 3.36 -12.31 -17.37
C LYS A 89 3.32 -13.41 -16.33
N SER A 90 4.10 -13.24 -15.27
CA SER A 90 4.28 -14.19 -14.18
C SER A 90 4.76 -13.41 -12.95
N ASN A 91 4.50 -13.96 -11.77
CA ASN A 91 5.10 -13.48 -10.51
C ASN A 91 6.49 -14.10 -10.27
N TRP A 92 7.00 -14.88 -11.23
CA TRP A 92 8.35 -15.47 -11.21
C TRP A 92 9.17 -14.96 -12.39
N THR A 93 10.35 -14.42 -12.11
CA THR A 93 11.33 -14.01 -13.14
C THR A 93 12.63 -14.77 -12.99
N TRP A 94 13.18 -15.25 -14.11
CA TRP A 94 14.47 -15.94 -14.14
C TRP A 94 15.64 -14.95 -13.97
N ASP A 95 16.49 -15.17 -12.96
CA ASP A 95 17.73 -14.41 -12.81
C ASP A 95 18.91 -15.21 -13.39
N PRO A 96 19.59 -14.71 -14.46
CA PRO A 96 20.65 -15.43 -15.14
C PRO A 96 21.96 -15.57 -14.34
N VAL A 97 22.17 -14.74 -13.31
CA VAL A 97 23.34 -14.82 -12.41
C VAL A 97 23.10 -15.86 -11.33
N ALA A 98 21.88 -15.88 -10.81
CA ALA A 98 21.44 -16.78 -9.75
C ALA A 98 21.13 -18.19 -10.26
N GLY A 99 20.82 -18.34 -11.55
CA GLY A 99 20.41 -19.60 -12.16
C GLY A 99 19.12 -20.17 -11.57
N GLN A 100 18.23 -19.30 -11.08
CA GLN A 100 16.95 -19.64 -10.44
C GLN A 100 15.94 -18.52 -10.70
N TYR A 101 14.66 -18.82 -10.53
CA TYR A 101 13.59 -17.84 -10.51
C TYR A 101 13.56 -17.13 -9.14
N PHE A 102 13.21 -15.85 -9.14
CA PHE A 102 12.84 -15.12 -7.93
C PHE A 102 11.40 -14.62 -8.02
N TRP A 103 10.75 -14.52 -6.86
CA TRP A 103 9.37 -14.05 -6.73
C TRP A 103 9.30 -12.52 -6.74
N HIS A 104 8.26 -11.99 -7.37
CA HIS A 104 7.87 -10.59 -7.30
C HIS A 104 6.35 -10.46 -7.47
N ARG A 105 5.70 -9.67 -6.62
CA ARG A 105 4.25 -9.37 -6.74
C ARG A 105 3.96 -8.21 -7.68
N PHE A 106 4.94 -7.31 -7.80
CA PHE A 106 4.91 -6.11 -8.62
C PHE A 106 5.81 -6.32 -9.86
N TYR A 107 6.57 -5.32 -10.28
CA TYR A 107 7.46 -5.47 -11.43
C TYR A 107 8.60 -6.45 -11.15
N SER A 108 9.13 -7.05 -12.21
CA SER A 108 10.30 -7.95 -12.14
C SER A 108 11.55 -7.29 -11.55
N HIS A 109 11.67 -5.96 -11.60
CA HIS A 109 12.75 -5.22 -10.92
C HIS A 109 12.44 -4.90 -9.44
N GLN A 110 11.37 -5.46 -8.88
CA GLN A 110 10.96 -5.37 -7.47
C GLN A 110 10.93 -6.77 -6.82
N PRO A 111 12.08 -7.44 -6.63
CA PRO A 111 12.13 -8.74 -5.98
C PRO A 111 11.61 -8.67 -4.53
N ASP A 112 10.73 -9.62 -4.20
CA ASP A 112 10.06 -9.71 -2.90
C ASP A 112 11.01 -10.24 -1.80
N LEU A 113 10.94 -9.61 -0.64
CA LEU A 113 11.69 -9.98 0.55
C LEU A 113 11.10 -11.23 1.19
N ASN A 114 11.96 -12.13 1.64
CA ASN A 114 11.54 -13.38 2.27
C ASN A 114 11.28 -13.20 3.77
N PHE A 115 10.03 -12.98 4.19
CA PHE A 115 9.70 -12.81 5.61
C PHE A 115 9.77 -14.09 6.45
N ASP A 116 9.89 -15.28 5.84
CA ASP A 116 10.23 -16.50 6.60
C ASP A 116 11.68 -16.45 7.13
N ASN A 117 12.53 -15.57 6.59
CA ASN A 117 13.87 -15.34 7.11
C ASN A 117 13.85 -14.26 8.22
N PRO A 118 14.16 -14.61 9.48
CA PRO A 118 14.11 -13.66 10.59
C PRO A 118 15.12 -12.50 10.46
N GLN A 119 16.11 -12.59 9.57
CA GLN A 119 17.03 -11.48 9.28
C GLN A 119 16.35 -10.37 8.47
N VAL A 120 15.36 -10.69 7.64
CA VAL A 120 14.55 -9.70 6.90
C VAL A 120 13.77 -8.86 7.90
N MET A 121 13.06 -9.49 8.83
CA MET A 121 12.31 -8.77 9.87
C MET A 121 13.22 -7.85 10.71
N LYS A 122 14.41 -8.32 11.09
CA LYS A 122 15.40 -7.49 11.80
C LYS A 122 15.86 -6.29 10.96
N ALA A 123 16.05 -6.47 9.66
CA ALA A 123 16.45 -5.39 8.76
C ALA A 123 15.34 -4.35 8.61
N VAL A 124 14.10 -4.79 8.42
CA VAL A 124 12.91 -3.93 8.35
C VAL A 124 12.75 -3.09 9.63
N LEU A 125 12.77 -3.73 10.82
CA LEU A 125 12.70 -3.00 12.08
C LEU A 125 13.87 -2.01 12.23
N SER A 126 15.05 -2.35 11.74
CA SER A 126 16.21 -1.45 11.77
C SER A 126 16.08 -0.26 10.81
N VAL A 127 15.38 -0.39 9.69
CA VAL A 127 15.04 0.73 8.80
C VAL A 127 13.96 1.61 9.44
N MET A 128 12.93 0.99 9.99
CA MET A 128 11.85 1.66 10.70
C MET A 128 12.39 2.56 11.82
N ARG A 129 13.18 1.98 12.75
CA ARG A 129 13.82 2.71 13.85
C ARG A 129 14.64 3.89 13.36
N TYR A 130 15.41 3.72 12.27
CA TYR A 130 16.26 4.78 11.73
C TYR A 130 15.47 6.06 11.37
N TRP A 131 14.29 5.91 10.75
CA TRP A 131 13.45 7.05 10.39
C TRP A 131 12.64 7.59 11.57
N LEU A 132 12.16 6.73 12.47
CA LEU A 132 11.49 7.16 13.70
C LEU A 132 12.43 7.93 14.63
N ASP A 133 13.69 7.48 14.78
CA ASP A 133 14.75 8.16 15.51
C ASP A 133 15.08 9.54 14.88
N MET A 134 14.84 9.71 13.58
CA MET A 134 15.01 10.99 12.88
C MET A 134 13.88 11.99 13.14
N GLY A 135 12.75 11.52 13.66
CA GLY A 135 11.58 12.36 13.97
C GLY A 135 10.38 12.17 13.04
N ILE A 136 10.37 11.15 12.18
CA ILE A 136 9.15 10.77 11.47
C ILE A 136 8.05 10.37 12.48
N ASP A 137 6.82 10.84 12.24
CA ASP A 137 5.68 10.66 13.16
C ASP A 137 4.82 9.43 12.83
N GLY A 138 4.96 8.89 11.62
CA GLY A 138 4.27 7.68 11.22
C GLY A 138 4.76 7.11 9.91
N LEU A 139 4.30 5.91 9.62
CA LEU A 139 4.72 5.15 8.45
C LEU A 139 3.50 4.60 7.73
N ARG A 140 3.37 4.90 6.43
CA ARG A 140 2.48 4.14 5.55
C ARG A 140 3.20 2.85 5.19
N LEU A 141 2.58 1.72 5.53
CA LEU A 141 3.10 0.41 5.18
C LEU A 141 2.50 0.02 3.84
N ASP A 142 3.37 0.01 2.84
CA ASP A 142 3.04 -0.30 1.44
C ASP A 142 3.00 -1.81 1.20
N ALA A 143 2.05 -2.25 0.38
CA ALA A 143 1.97 -3.63 -0.12
C ALA A 143 1.88 -4.72 0.98
N ILE A 144 1.37 -4.37 2.16
CA ILE A 144 1.38 -5.29 3.31
C ILE A 144 0.52 -6.54 3.21
N PRO A 145 -0.50 -6.66 2.32
CA PRO A 145 -1.17 -7.95 2.16
C PRO A 145 -0.32 -9.08 1.62
N TYR A 146 0.85 -8.77 1.08
CA TYR A 146 1.60 -9.68 0.23
C TYR A 146 2.89 -10.25 0.85
N LEU A 147 3.16 -9.97 2.13
CA LEU A 147 4.46 -10.25 2.77
C LEU A 147 4.85 -11.73 2.88
N ILE A 148 3.88 -12.64 2.90
CA ILE A 148 4.10 -14.08 3.09
C ILE A 148 3.39 -14.85 1.99
N GLU A 149 4.07 -15.89 1.48
CA GLU A 149 3.51 -16.83 0.51
C GLU A 149 3.48 -18.28 1.03
N ARG A 150 2.39 -18.99 0.72
CA ARG A 150 2.13 -20.40 1.02
C ARG A 150 1.48 -21.09 -0.18
N ASP A 151 2.01 -22.26 -0.53
CA ASP A 151 1.40 -23.10 -1.58
C ASP A 151 -0.06 -23.45 -1.22
N GLY A 152 -0.92 -23.42 -2.24
CA GLY A 152 -2.36 -23.70 -2.09
C GLY A 152 -3.19 -22.54 -1.54
N THR A 153 -2.62 -21.34 -1.44
CA THR A 153 -3.33 -20.10 -1.07
C THR A 153 -3.28 -19.08 -2.21
N ASN A 154 -4.03 -17.98 -2.08
CA ASN A 154 -3.92 -16.83 -2.99
C ASN A 154 -2.75 -15.89 -2.64
N ASN A 155 -1.98 -16.17 -1.56
CA ASN A 155 -0.85 -15.38 -1.09
C ASN A 155 -1.19 -13.92 -0.77
N GLU A 156 -2.39 -13.69 -0.23
CA GLU A 156 -2.83 -12.39 0.28
C GLU A 156 -3.45 -12.58 1.67
N ASN A 157 -3.24 -11.62 2.57
CA ASN A 157 -3.85 -11.58 3.91
C ASN A 157 -3.57 -12.83 4.77
N LEU A 158 -2.43 -13.50 4.57
CA LEU A 158 -2.12 -14.71 5.32
C LEU A 158 -1.93 -14.41 6.82
N PRO A 159 -2.31 -15.32 7.74
CA PRO A 159 -2.15 -15.09 9.17
C PRO A 159 -0.72 -14.71 9.58
N GLU A 160 0.29 -15.30 8.94
CA GLU A 160 1.69 -14.98 9.21
C GLU A 160 2.08 -13.56 8.79
N THR A 161 1.42 -13.00 7.77
CA THR A 161 1.57 -11.57 7.41
C THR A 161 1.10 -10.69 8.56
N HIS A 162 -0.05 -11.01 9.16
CA HIS A 162 -0.54 -10.29 10.34
C HIS A 162 0.40 -10.43 11.55
N ASP A 163 1.03 -11.58 11.75
CA ASP A 163 2.05 -11.77 12.80
C ASP A 163 3.30 -10.90 12.58
N VAL A 164 3.68 -10.63 11.33
CA VAL A 164 4.74 -9.67 10.99
C VAL A 164 4.30 -8.26 11.40
N LEU A 165 3.07 -7.84 11.07
CA LEU A 165 2.56 -6.52 11.40
C LEU A 165 2.43 -6.29 12.91
N LYS A 166 2.00 -7.31 13.67
CA LYS A 166 1.97 -7.26 15.15
C LYS A 166 3.36 -7.03 15.74
N GLN A 167 4.40 -7.65 15.17
CA GLN A 167 5.78 -7.41 15.61
C GLN A 167 6.23 -5.97 15.33
N ILE A 168 5.87 -5.41 14.16
CA ILE A 168 6.14 -4.00 13.82
C ILE A 168 5.42 -3.08 14.83
N ARG A 169 4.14 -3.33 15.09
CA ARG A 169 3.35 -2.54 16.04
C ARG A 169 3.89 -2.62 17.46
N ALA A 170 4.21 -3.82 17.94
CA ALA A 170 4.77 -4.01 19.28
C ALA A 170 6.10 -3.27 19.47
N GLU A 171 6.93 -3.22 18.43
CA GLU A 171 8.18 -2.45 18.46
C GLU A 171 7.94 -0.95 18.57
N ILE A 172 6.92 -0.42 17.87
CA ILE A 172 6.52 1.00 17.97
C ILE A 172 5.96 1.30 19.35
N ASP A 173 4.99 0.51 19.84
CA ASP A 173 4.36 0.75 21.13
C ASP A 173 5.37 0.71 22.29
N ALA A 174 6.41 -0.13 22.18
CA ALA A 174 7.45 -0.25 23.20
C ALA A 174 8.46 0.91 23.23
N ASN A 175 8.77 1.51 22.07
CA ASN A 175 9.93 2.42 21.94
C ASN A 175 9.60 3.81 21.41
N TYR A 176 8.45 3.98 20.75
CA TYR A 176 8.07 5.18 20.03
C TYR A 176 6.60 5.55 20.31
N PRO A 177 6.30 6.10 21.49
CA PRO A 177 4.94 6.53 21.81
C PRO A 177 4.48 7.63 20.86
N ASP A 178 3.16 7.68 20.60
CA ASP A 178 2.53 8.68 19.74
C ASP A 178 3.07 8.70 18.30
N ARG A 179 3.29 7.49 17.76
CA ARG A 179 3.57 7.23 16.34
C ARG A 179 2.44 6.44 15.70
N MET A 180 2.37 6.50 14.38
CA MET A 180 1.25 5.95 13.62
C MET A 180 1.72 4.97 12.54
N LEU A 181 0.93 3.91 12.32
CA LEU A 181 1.05 2.96 11.22
C LEU A 181 -0.21 3.03 10.37
N LEU A 182 -0.04 3.28 9.07
CA LEU A 182 -1.12 3.35 8.10
C LEU A 182 -0.99 2.20 7.11
N ALA A 183 -1.92 1.26 7.16
CA ALA A 183 -2.01 0.13 6.25
C ALA A 183 -2.48 0.57 4.85
N GLU A 184 -1.69 0.25 3.84
CA GLU A 184 -2.19 0.09 2.49
C GLU A 184 -2.64 -1.36 2.26
N ALA A 185 -3.92 -1.61 2.46
CA ALA A 185 -4.55 -2.90 2.19
C ALA A 185 -5.77 -2.69 1.28
N ASN A 186 -5.56 -2.75 -0.04
CA ASN A 186 -6.66 -2.71 -1.02
C ASN A 186 -7.34 -4.08 -1.08
N GLN A 187 -8.21 -4.36 -0.11
CA GLN A 187 -8.91 -5.63 0.06
C GLN A 187 -10.41 -5.40 0.24
N TRP A 188 -11.20 -6.47 0.34
CA TRP A 188 -12.62 -6.37 0.74
C TRP A 188 -12.73 -5.84 2.19
N PRO A 189 -13.88 -5.25 2.60
CA PRO A 189 -14.03 -4.67 3.93
C PRO A 189 -13.66 -5.61 5.08
N GLU A 190 -14.12 -6.87 5.01
CA GLU A 190 -13.89 -7.90 6.01
C GLU A 190 -12.39 -8.22 6.18
N ASP A 191 -11.64 -8.23 5.08
CA ASP A 191 -10.20 -8.52 5.10
C ASP A 191 -9.39 -7.28 5.52
N THR A 192 -9.80 -6.09 5.08
CA THR A 192 -9.12 -4.82 5.42
C THR A 192 -9.20 -4.54 6.92
N GLN A 193 -10.32 -4.89 7.57
CA GLN A 193 -10.49 -4.72 9.01
C GLN A 193 -9.43 -5.50 9.81
N LEU A 194 -8.98 -6.66 9.32
CA LEU A 194 -8.01 -7.51 10.02
C LEU A 194 -6.68 -6.80 10.26
N TYR A 195 -6.33 -5.81 9.42
CA TYR A 195 -5.11 -5.02 9.57
C TYR A 195 -5.10 -4.05 10.75
N PHE A 196 -6.23 -3.89 11.45
CA PHE A 196 -6.26 -3.22 12.75
C PHE A 196 -5.85 -4.16 13.90
N GLY A 197 -5.82 -5.47 13.65
CA GLY A 197 -5.44 -6.49 14.61
C GLY A 197 -6.60 -6.96 15.49
N ASN A 198 -6.25 -7.74 16.50
CA ASN A 198 -7.20 -8.35 17.41
C ASN A 198 -7.72 -7.34 18.41
N THR A 199 -9.04 -7.27 18.57
CA THR A 199 -9.67 -6.56 19.68
C THR A 199 -9.54 -7.33 20.99
N ASP A 200 -9.20 -6.64 22.09
CA ASP A 200 -9.36 -7.23 23.43
C ASP A 200 -10.83 -7.55 23.75
N ALA A 201 -11.08 -8.23 24.89
CA ALA A 201 -12.43 -8.61 25.31
C ALA A 201 -13.39 -7.43 25.52
N LYS A 202 -12.90 -6.18 25.47
CA LYS A 202 -13.68 -4.95 25.59
C LYS A 202 -13.80 -4.19 24.26
N GLY A 203 -13.21 -4.69 23.17
CA GLY A 203 -13.19 -4.01 21.87
C GLY A 203 -12.18 -2.85 21.79
N GLN A 204 -11.25 -2.74 22.74
CA GLN A 204 -10.56 -1.47 23.03
C GLN A 204 -9.15 -1.33 22.45
N ASN A 205 -8.56 -2.41 21.95
CA ASN A 205 -7.18 -2.35 21.49
C ASN A 205 -7.02 -3.06 20.16
N GLY A 206 -6.52 -2.37 19.13
CA GLY A 206 -5.93 -2.96 17.94
C GLY A 206 -4.41 -3.08 18.10
N ASP A 207 -3.88 -4.28 17.84
CA ASP A 207 -2.47 -4.66 18.01
C ASP A 207 -1.69 -4.75 16.69
N GLU A 208 -2.26 -4.27 15.57
CA GLU A 208 -1.58 -4.12 14.27
C GLU A 208 -1.50 -2.65 13.84
N CYS A 209 -2.10 -2.25 12.72
CA CYS A 209 -2.03 -0.88 12.24
C CYS A 209 -3.00 0.04 13.00
N HIS A 210 -2.58 1.29 13.19
CA HIS A 210 -3.41 2.32 13.80
C HIS A 210 -4.47 2.80 12.81
N MET A 211 -4.11 2.86 11.54
CA MET A 211 -4.96 3.32 10.46
C MET A 211 -4.91 2.35 9.28
N ALA A 212 -5.97 2.31 8.49
CA ALA A 212 -6.01 1.65 7.20
C ALA A 212 -6.78 2.52 6.20
N PHE A 213 -6.38 2.50 4.94
CA PHE A 213 -7.17 3.16 3.90
C PHE A 213 -8.50 2.47 3.68
N HIS A 214 -9.58 3.26 3.59
CA HIS A 214 -10.91 2.74 3.32
C HIS A 214 -11.13 2.51 1.81
N PHE A 215 -10.30 1.65 1.22
CA PHE A 215 -10.37 1.26 -0.20
C PHE A 215 -11.78 0.81 -0.63
N PRO A 216 -12.55 0.04 0.16
CA PRO A 216 -13.89 -0.36 -0.26
C PRO A 216 -14.87 0.80 -0.52
N LEU A 217 -14.78 1.86 0.28
CA LEU A 217 -15.67 3.03 0.18
C LEU A 217 -15.36 3.89 -1.05
N MET A 218 -14.08 4.06 -1.37
CA MET A 218 -13.60 4.94 -2.43
C MET A 218 -14.33 4.75 -3.78
N PRO A 219 -14.34 3.56 -4.41
CA PRO A 219 -15.00 3.38 -5.71
C PRO A 219 -16.53 3.50 -5.61
N ARG A 220 -17.12 3.21 -4.44
CA ARG A 220 -18.57 3.34 -4.23
C ARG A 220 -19.02 4.80 -4.18
N MET A 221 -18.16 5.74 -3.76
CA MET A 221 -18.45 7.17 -3.87
C MET A 221 -18.60 7.61 -5.34
N TYR A 222 -17.70 7.15 -6.22
CA TYR A 222 -17.79 7.41 -7.66
C TYR A 222 -18.99 6.72 -8.31
N MET A 223 -19.28 5.49 -7.90
CA MET A 223 -20.42 4.73 -8.43
C MET A 223 -21.75 5.38 -8.04
N ALA A 224 -21.90 5.79 -6.77
CA ALA A 224 -23.10 6.47 -6.28
C ALA A 224 -23.36 7.79 -7.02
N LEU A 225 -22.30 8.56 -7.30
CA LEU A 225 -22.41 9.77 -8.09
C LEU A 225 -22.88 9.49 -9.52
N ALA A 226 -22.30 8.48 -10.18
CA ALA A 226 -22.64 8.13 -11.56
C ALA A 226 -24.06 7.55 -11.71
N GLN A 227 -24.53 6.82 -10.69
CA GLN A 227 -25.86 6.21 -10.67
C GLN A 227 -26.95 7.14 -10.12
N GLU A 228 -26.58 8.30 -9.57
CA GLU A 228 -27.48 9.17 -8.80
C GLU A 228 -28.22 8.42 -7.67
N ASP A 229 -27.56 7.40 -7.12
CA ASP A 229 -28.10 6.52 -6.07
C ASP A 229 -27.11 6.42 -4.92
N ARG A 230 -27.60 6.62 -3.69
CA ARG A 230 -26.78 6.48 -2.47
C ARG A 230 -26.51 5.03 -2.10
N PHE A 231 -27.23 4.07 -2.69
CA PHE A 231 -27.19 2.66 -2.32
C PHE A 231 -25.76 2.10 -2.24
N PRO A 232 -24.87 2.30 -3.23
CA PRO A 232 -23.49 1.80 -3.17
C PRO A 232 -22.72 2.22 -1.91
N ILE A 233 -22.86 3.49 -1.49
CA ILE A 233 -22.20 4.01 -0.28
C ILE A 233 -22.83 3.39 0.96
N THR A 234 -24.16 3.38 1.05
CA THR A 234 -24.84 2.87 2.25
C THR A 234 -24.68 1.37 2.43
N ASP A 235 -24.55 0.62 1.34
CA ASP A 235 -24.37 -0.83 1.36
C ASP A 235 -22.95 -1.18 1.85
N ILE A 236 -21.91 -0.55 1.27
CA ILE A 236 -20.53 -0.83 1.68
C ILE A 236 -20.25 -0.39 3.12
N LEU A 237 -20.83 0.72 3.58
CA LEU A 237 -20.69 1.16 4.97
C LEU A 237 -21.39 0.21 5.96
N ARG A 238 -22.48 -0.47 5.56
CA ARG A 238 -23.13 -1.50 6.38
C ARG A 238 -22.32 -2.78 6.47
N GLN A 239 -21.57 -3.10 5.42
CA GLN A 239 -20.69 -4.26 5.36
C GLN A 239 -19.33 -4.00 6.03
N THR A 240 -18.96 -2.73 6.21
CA THR A 240 -17.71 -2.34 6.89
C THR A 240 -17.86 -2.62 8.39
N PRO A 241 -17.07 -3.54 8.95
CA PRO A 241 -17.19 -3.91 10.36
C PRO A 241 -16.73 -2.79 11.31
N GLU A 242 -17.10 -2.90 12.59
CA GLU A 242 -16.56 -2.03 13.63
C GLU A 242 -15.05 -2.27 13.82
N ILE A 243 -14.31 -1.20 14.07
CA ILE A 243 -12.85 -1.22 14.26
C ILE A 243 -12.51 -1.00 15.75
N PRO A 244 -11.32 -1.41 16.21
CA PRO A 244 -10.89 -1.12 17.58
C PRO A 244 -10.94 0.38 17.90
N ALA A 245 -11.25 0.73 19.15
CA ALA A 245 -11.46 2.13 19.57
C ALA A 245 -10.23 3.05 19.39
N ASN A 246 -9.03 2.47 19.36
CA ASN A 246 -7.77 3.19 19.13
C ASN A 246 -7.34 3.21 17.64
N CYS A 247 -8.18 2.72 16.74
CA CYS A 247 -7.92 2.67 15.30
C CYS A 247 -8.78 3.67 14.53
N GLN A 248 -8.41 3.96 13.28
CA GLN A 248 -9.12 4.94 12.45
C GLN A 248 -9.02 4.62 10.96
N TRP A 249 -10.10 4.81 10.22
CA TRP A 249 -10.06 4.76 8.75
C TRP A 249 -9.39 6.01 8.16
N ALA A 250 -8.59 5.83 7.11
CA ALA A 250 -8.13 6.91 6.23
C ALA A 250 -9.04 6.97 4.99
N ILE A 251 -9.79 8.06 4.85
CA ILE A 251 -10.71 8.27 3.73
C ILE A 251 -9.99 9.06 2.65
N PHE A 252 -10.16 8.68 1.38
CA PHE A 252 -9.51 9.35 0.27
C PHE A 252 -10.38 9.27 -0.99
N LEU A 253 -10.15 10.19 -1.92
CA LEU A 253 -10.83 10.19 -3.23
C LEU A 253 -9.91 9.66 -4.33
N ARG A 254 -8.65 10.09 -4.32
CA ARG A 254 -7.58 9.70 -5.25
C ARG A 254 -6.25 9.67 -4.50
N ASN A 255 -5.26 9.05 -5.11
CA ASN A 255 -3.89 8.96 -4.65
C ASN A 255 -2.95 9.04 -5.88
N HIS A 256 -1.69 8.67 -5.70
CA HIS A 256 -0.69 8.65 -6.77
C HIS A 256 -0.91 7.54 -7.79
N ASP A 257 -1.61 6.46 -7.42
CA ASP A 257 -1.97 5.34 -8.30
C ASP A 257 -3.21 5.63 -9.15
N GLU A 258 -3.61 4.63 -9.94
CA GLU A 258 -4.92 4.60 -10.55
C GLU A 258 -6.07 4.51 -9.53
N LEU A 259 -7.28 4.84 -9.97
CA LEU A 259 -8.49 4.47 -9.25
C LEU A 259 -8.63 2.96 -9.40
N THR A 260 -8.16 2.23 -8.38
CA THR A 260 -8.19 0.77 -8.36
C THR A 260 -9.63 0.26 -8.36
N LEU A 261 -9.90 -0.73 -9.22
CA LEU A 261 -11.14 -1.48 -9.35
C LEU A 261 -10.86 -2.99 -9.20
N GLU A 262 -9.84 -3.35 -8.43
CA GLU A 262 -9.54 -4.75 -8.10
C GLU A 262 -10.64 -5.32 -7.20
N MET A 263 -10.97 -4.61 -6.12
CA MET A 263 -11.93 -5.02 -5.09
C MET A 263 -13.36 -4.50 -5.35
N VAL A 264 -13.80 -4.71 -6.59
CA VAL A 264 -15.19 -4.54 -7.03
C VAL A 264 -15.61 -5.77 -7.85
N THR A 265 -16.91 -6.01 -7.98
CA THR A 265 -17.43 -7.05 -8.87
C THR A 265 -17.16 -6.70 -10.34
N ASP A 266 -17.12 -7.72 -11.21
CA ASP A 266 -16.89 -7.50 -12.66
C ASP A 266 -17.90 -6.52 -13.29
N LYS A 267 -19.16 -6.58 -12.85
CA LYS A 267 -20.22 -5.66 -13.32
C LYS A 267 -19.98 -4.22 -12.88
N GLU A 268 -19.56 -4.01 -11.63
CA GLU A 268 -19.22 -2.67 -11.14
C GLU A 268 -17.98 -2.12 -11.85
N ARG A 269 -16.98 -2.97 -12.10
CA ARG A 269 -15.77 -2.62 -12.85
C ARG A 269 -16.11 -2.14 -14.26
N ASP A 270 -16.89 -2.92 -15.00
CA ASP A 270 -17.33 -2.57 -16.35
C ASP A 270 -18.13 -1.26 -16.37
N TYR A 271 -19.00 -1.07 -15.39
CA TYR A 271 -19.78 0.16 -15.26
C TYR A 271 -18.87 1.39 -15.06
N LEU A 272 -17.95 1.33 -14.09
CA LEU A 272 -17.03 2.42 -13.78
C LEU A 272 -16.07 2.72 -14.94
N TRP A 273 -15.57 1.69 -15.62
CA TRP A 273 -14.79 1.86 -16.83
C TRP A 273 -15.56 2.56 -17.96
N ASN A 274 -16.82 2.18 -18.19
CA ASN A 274 -17.62 2.80 -19.25
C ASN A 274 -18.00 4.25 -18.94
N TYR A 275 -18.24 4.57 -17.67
CA TYR A 275 -18.60 5.92 -17.25
C TYR A 275 -17.39 6.87 -17.16
N TYR A 276 -16.33 6.46 -16.47
CA TYR A 276 -15.21 7.33 -16.12
C TYR A 276 -13.97 7.20 -17.03
N ALA A 277 -13.88 6.10 -17.80
CA ALA A 277 -12.75 5.76 -18.66
C ALA A 277 -13.20 5.23 -20.03
N ALA A 278 -14.09 5.99 -20.69
CA ALA A 278 -14.52 5.68 -22.06
C ALA A 278 -13.32 5.63 -23.03
N ASP A 279 -12.32 6.51 -22.84
CA ASP A 279 -11.02 6.36 -23.49
C ASP A 279 -10.24 5.21 -22.83
N ARG A 280 -9.91 4.19 -23.62
CA ARG A 280 -9.13 3.03 -23.17
C ARG A 280 -7.73 3.42 -22.70
N ARG A 281 -7.16 4.54 -23.17
CA ARG A 281 -5.87 5.04 -22.66
C ARG A 281 -5.93 5.43 -21.20
N ALA A 282 -7.10 5.73 -20.66
CA ALA A 282 -7.28 6.03 -19.24
C ALA A 282 -7.35 4.77 -18.36
N ARG A 283 -7.39 3.57 -18.94
CA ARG A 283 -7.40 2.29 -18.22
C ARG A 283 -5.97 1.77 -18.09
N ILE A 284 -5.65 1.21 -16.93
CA ILE A 284 -4.38 0.52 -16.65
C ILE A 284 -4.65 -0.54 -15.59
N ASN A 285 -4.07 -1.73 -15.73
CA ASN A 285 -4.34 -2.89 -14.89
C ASN A 285 -5.86 -3.11 -14.72
N LEU A 286 -6.32 -3.22 -13.47
CA LEU A 286 -7.75 -3.22 -13.13
C LEU A 286 -8.20 -1.86 -12.57
N GLY A 287 -7.84 -0.73 -13.19
CA GLY A 287 -8.24 0.59 -12.70
C GLY A 287 -8.30 1.70 -13.75
N ILE A 288 -8.37 2.95 -13.26
CA ILE A 288 -8.49 4.18 -14.07
C ILE A 288 -7.44 5.21 -13.66
N ARG A 289 -6.44 5.46 -14.50
CA ARG A 289 -5.31 6.36 -14.22
C ARG A 289 -5.63 7.84 -14.46
N ARG A 290 -6.71 8.34 -13.87
CA ARG A 290 -7.15 9.74 -13.97
C ARG A 290 -7.14 10.47 -12.62
N ARG A 291 -6.95 11.80 -12.66
CA ARG A 291 -7.10 12.68 -11.48
C ARG A 291 -8.58 12.97 -11.19
N LEU A 292 -8.86 13.47 -9.98
CA LEU A 292 -10.23 13.77 -9.51
C LEU A 292 -10.96 14.76 -10.43
N ALA A 293 -10.36 15.91 -10.74
CA ALA A 293 -11.02 16.92 -11.56
C ALA A 293 -11.32 16.41 -12.99
N PRO A 294 -10.40 15.75 -13.71
CA PRO A 294 -10.71 15.09 -14.97
C PRO A 294 -11.79 14.01 -14.89
N LEU A 295 -11.80 13.15 -13.85
CA LEU A 295 -12.86 12.16 -13.63
C LEU A 295 -14.24 12.82 -13.53
N MET A 296 -14.30 13.99 -12.90
CA MET A 296 -15.53 14.78 -12.75
C MET A 296 -15.84 15.66 -13.96
N GLU A 297 -15.17 15.49 -15.10
CA GLU A 297 -15.30 16.35 -16.28
C GLU A 297 -15.06 17.84 -15.98
N ARG A 298 -14.26 18.12 -14.95
CA ARG A 298 -14.00 19.46 -14.40
C ARG A 298 -15.26 20.18 -13.90
N ASP A 299 -16.33 19.46 -13.60
CA ASP A 299 -17.51 20.02 -12.95
C ASP A 299 -17.20 20.29 -11.47
N ARG A 300 -17.12 21.58 -11.13
CA ARG A 300 -16.84 22.05 -9.78
C ARG A 300 -17.84 21.53 -8.76
N ARG A 301 -19.13 21.41 -9.10
CA ARG A 301 -20.18 20.97 -8.17
C ARG A 301 -20.00 19.50 -7.82
N ARG A 302 -19.61 18.67 -8.79
CA ARG A 302 -19.29 17.25 -8.56
C ARG A 302 -18.04 17.09 -7.69
N VAL A 303 -17.00 17.90 -7.95
CA VAL A 303 -15.78 17.92 -7.13
C VAL A 303 -16.08 18.35 -5.69
N GLU A 304 -16.88 19.39 -5.49
CA GLU A 304 -17.30 19.84 -4.15
C GLU A 304 -18.15 18.79 -3.42
N LEU A 305 -19.05 18.10 -4.13
CA LEU A 305 -19.85 17.03 -3.56
C LEU A 305 -18.97 15.88 -3.06
N LEU A 306 -18.03 15.40 -3.88
CA LEU A 306 -17.12 14.32 -3.46
C LEU A 306 -16.21 14.76 -2.30
N ASN A 307 -15.72 16.00 -2.30
CA ASN A 307 -14.96 16.52 -1.16
C ASN A 307 -15.82 16.67 0.10
N SER A 308 -17.10 17.00 -0.05
CA SER A 308 -18.04 17.05 1.08
C SER A 308 -18.25 15.65 1.67
N LEU A 309 -18.33 14.61 0.83
CA LEU A 309 -18.34 13.22 1.29
C LEU A 309 -17.02 12.88 2.00
N LEU A 310 -15.87 13.14 1.38
CA LEU A 310 -14.54 12.90 1.98
C LEU A 310 -14.43 13.48 3.39
N LEU A 311 -14.85 14.74 3.57
CA LEU A 311 -14.73 15.47 4.84
C LEU A 311 -15.83 15.15 5.86
N SER A 312 -16.87 14.39 5.49
CA SER A 312 -17.99 14.04 6.39
C SER A 312 -18.12 12.54 6.69
N MET A 313 -17.35 11.69 6.01
CA MET A 313 -17.28 10.26 6.31
C MET A 313 -16.52 9.99 7.63
N PRO A 314 -16.86 8.92 8.36
CA PRO A 314 -16.18 8.54 9.60
C PRO A 314 -14.75 8.08 9.29
N GLY A 315 -13.78 8.96 9.53
CA GLY A 315 -12.37 8.69 9.33
C GLY A 315 -11.54 9.98 9.26
N THR A 316 -10.26 9.82 8.97
CA THR A 316 -9.34 10.94 8.70
C THR A 316 -9.26 11.17 7.19
N PRO A 317 -9.61 12.35 6.67
CA PRO A 317 -9.55 12.62 5.24
C PRO A 317 -8.09 12.79 4.77
N THR A 318 -7.78 12.20 3.62
CA THR A 318 -6.49 12.32 2.93
C THR A 318 -6.71 13.03 1.60
N LEU A 319 -6.01 14.14 1.41
CA LEU A 319 -6.05 14.93 0.17
C LEU A 319 -4.82 14.62 -0.67
N TYR A 320 -5.01 14.41 -1.97
CA TYR A 320 -3.92 14.26 -2.91
C TYR A 320 -3.50 15.63 -3.45
N TYR A 321 -2.19 15.91 -3.44
CA TYR A 321 -1.66 17.23 -3.78
C TYR A 321 -2.13 17.69 -5.16
N GLY A 322 -2.62 18.92 -5.26
CA GLY A 322 -3.12 19.50 -6.49
C GLY A 322 -4.62 19.30 -6.74
N ASP A 323 -5.28 18.36 -6.05
CA ASP A 323 -6.74 18.21 -6.17
C ASP A 323 -7.47 19.42 -5.57
N GLU A 324 -6.89 20.08 -4.57
CA GLU A 324 -7.42 21.30 -3.95
C GLU A 324 -7.51 22.50 -4.92
N ILE A 325 -6.70 22.49 -5.97
CA ILE A 325 -6.71 23.47 -7.08
C ILE A 325 -7.27 22.89 -8.40
N GLY A 326 -7.74 21.63 -8.39
CA GLY A 326 -8.33 20.99 -9.56
C GLY A 326 -7.34 20.64 -10.67
N MET A 327 -6.13 20.19 -10.31
CA MET A 327 -5.12 19.71 -11.27
C MET A 327 -5.66 18.62 -12.20
N GLY A 328 -5.18 18.62 -13.45
CA GLY A 328 -5.46 17.60 -14.44
C GLY A 328 -4.46 16.45 -14.43
N ASP A 329 -4.67 15.49 -15.33
CA ASP A 329 -3.76 14.39 -15.62
C ASP A 329 -3.07 14.58 -16.99
N ASN A 330 -2.08 13.74 -17.28
CA ASN A 330 -1.30 13.76 -18.52
C ASN A 330 -1.51 12.45 -19.29
N ILE A 331 -2.71 12.26 -19.86
CA ILE A 331 -3.14 11.05 -20.60
C ILE A 331 -3.26 11.33 -22.09
#